data_AF-A0A3D1T4Q7-F1
#
_entry.id   AF-A0A3D1T4Q7-F1
#
_cell.length_a   1.000
_cell.length_b   1.000
_cell.length_c   1.000
_cell.angle_alpha   90.00
_cell.angle_beta   90.00
_cell.angle_gamma   90.00
#
_symmetry.space_group_name_H-M   'P 1'
#
loop_
_entity.id
_entity.type
_entity.pdbx_description
1 polymer ?
#
loop_
_entity_poly.entity_id
_entity_poly.type
_entity_poly.pdbx_seq_one_letter_code
_entity_poly.pdbx_strand_id
1 'polypeptide(L)'
;MRIQDHPILELKKGPRVKFTFNGQEVYGYEGESILAALHDAGVYVLSHSQKMHRPRGLFCAIGHCSSCSMRVNGVPNVRVCVE
;
A
#
# COMPACT_ATOMS: atom_id res chain seq x y z
N MET A 1 2.65 8.07 5.12
CA MET A 1 2.49 9.50 5.41
C MET A 1 1.54 10.10 4.40
N ARG A 2 0.32 10.42 4.84
CA ARG A 2 -0.70 11.13 4.08
C ARG A 2 -0.57 12.63 4.28
N ILE A 3 -0.78 13.38 3.21
CA ILE A 3 -0.94 14.83 3.28
C ILE A 3 -2.30 15.10 3.94
N GLN A 4 -2.29 15.89 5.01
CA GLN A 4 -3.52 16.23 5.75
C GLN A 4 -4.13 17.54 5.25
N ASP A 5 -3.27 18.49 4.85
CA ASP A 5 -3.65 19.81 4.37
C ASP A 5 -2.84 20.13 3.11
N HIS A 6 -3.50 20.60 2.05
CA HIS A 6 -2.86 20.98 0.79
C HIS A 6 -3.30 22.41 0.41
N PRO A 7 -2.37 23.33 0.12
CA PRO A 7 -2.67 24.76 -0.03
C PRO A 7 -3.54 25.15 -1.25
N ILE A 8 -3.98 24.18 -2.06
CA ILE A 8 -4.63 24.41 -3.36
C ILE A 8 -5.76 23.41 -3.59
N LEU A 9 -5.54 22.13 -3.25
CA LEU A 9 -6.47 21.05 -3.51
C LEU A 9 -7.27 20.69 -2.26
N GLU A 10 -8.58 20.54 -2.42
CA GLU A 10 -9.43 19.97 -1.38
C GLU A 10 -9.31 18.44 -1.37
N LEU A 11 -8.76 17.88 -0.29
CA LEU A 11 -8.55 16.44 -0.16
C LEU A 11 -9.81 15.77 0.39
N LYS A 12 -10.64 15.23 -0.50
CA LYS A 12 -11.81 14.44 -0.12
C LYS A 12 -11.40 12.99 0.14
N LYS A 13 -11.46 12.57 1.41
CA LYS A 13 -11.23 11.18 1.80
C LYS A 13 -12.54 10.42 1.73
N GLY A 14 -12.50 9.21 1.16
CA GLY A 14 -13.62 8.27 1.26
C GLY A 14 -13.85 7.81 2.70
N PRO A 15 -14.85 6.96 2.95
CA PRO A 15 -15.05 6.32 4.24
C PRO A 15 -13.79 5.57 4.71
N ARG A 16 -13.53 5.59 6.03
CA ARG A 16 -12.42 4.84 6.63
C ARG A 16 -12.74 3.35 6.61
N VAL A 17 -11.83 2.56 6.05
CA VAL A 17 -11.94 1.10 5.96
C VAL A 17 -10.89 0.42 6.83
N LYS A 18 -11.24 -0.74 7.40
CA LYS A 18 -10.35 -1.58 8.22
C LYS A 18 -10.03 -2.86 7.46
N PHE A 19 -8.75 -3.24 7.45
CA PHE A 19 -8.30 -4.53 6.92
C PHE A 19 -7.17 -5.08 7.79
N THR A 20 -6.74 -6.31 7.50
CA THR A 20 -5.65 -6.97 8.23
C THR A 20 -4.42 -7.14 7.36
N PHE A 21 -3.26 -6.91 7.94
CA PHE A 21 -1.95 -7.10 7.33
C PHE A 21 -1.08 -7.92 8.27
N ASN A 22 -0.71 -9.14 7.88
CA ASN A 22 0.09 -10.06 8.71
C ASN A 22 -0.44 -10.21 10.15
N GLY A 23 -1.77 -10.25 10.32
CA GLY A 23 -2.45 -10.35 11.61
C GLY A 23 -2.60 -9.03 12.39
N GLN A 24 -2.07 -7.93 11.88
CA GLN A 24 -2.23 -6.59 12.47
C GLN A 24 -3.35 -5.82 11.79
N GLU A 25 -4.10 -5.03 12.55
CA GLU A 25 -5.14 -4.16 12.01
C GLU A 25 -4.52 -2.91 11.36
N VAL A 26 -4.93 -2.64 10.12
CA VAL A 26 -4.51 -1.46 9.35
C VAL A 26 -5.74 -0.72 8.86
N TYR A 27 -5.61 0.60 8.74
CA TYR A 27 -6.68 1.48 8.26
C TYR A 27 -6.34 2.16 6.95
N GLY A 28 -7.28 2.10 6.01
CA GLY A 28 -7.26 2.81 4.74
C GLY A 28 -8.48 3.71 4.60
N TYR A 29 -8.59 4.35 3.45
CA TYR A 29 -9.81 5.01 3.00
C TYR A 29 -10.27 4.39 1.68
N GLU A 30 -11.59 4.31 1.48
CA GLU A 30 -12.14 3.88 0.20
C GLU A 30 -11.65 4.78 -0.94
N GLY A 31 -11.24 4.17 -2.06
CA GLY A 31 -10.62 4.87 -3.19
C GLY A 31 -9.10 5.05 -3.10
N GLU A 32 -8.48 4.75 -1.95
CA GLU A 32 -7.03 4.62 -1.85
C GLU A 32 -6.56 3.20 -2.15
N SER A 33 -5.34 3.05 -2.66
CA SER A 33 -4.73 1.74 -2.82
C SER A 33 -4.30 1.14 -1.47
N ILE A 34 -4.23 -0.19 -1.41
CA ILE A 34 -3.72 -0.94 -0.27
C ILE A 34 -2.31 -0.46 0.09
N LEU A 35 -1.47 -0.17 -0.91
CA LEU A 35 -0.13 0.37 -0.70
C LEU A 35 -0.15 1.71 0.02
N ALA A 36 -1.05 2.62 -0.36
CA ALA A 36 -1.14 3.92 0.29
C ALA A 36 -1.48 3.78 1.79
N ALA A 37 -2.39 2.86 2.12
CA ALA A 37 -2.73 2.55 3.50
C ALA A 37 -1.56 1.95 4.30
N LEU A 38 -0.85 0.99 3.71
CA LEU A 38 0.35 0.39 4.34
C LEU A 38 1.47 1.43 4.54
N HIS A 39 1.70 2.28 3.54
CA HIS A 39 2.71 3.33 3.60
C HIS A 39 2.37 4.41 4.65
N ASP A 40 1.07 4.63 4.93
CA ASP A 40 0.66 5.48 6.05
C ASP A 40 0.79 4.81 7.41
N ALA A 41 0.57 3.51 7.48
CA ALA A 41 0.84 2.71 8.68
C ALA A 41 2.35 2.49 8.96
N GLY A 42 3.25 3.11 8.17
CA GLY A 42 4.70 3.00 8.35
C GLY A 42 5.32 1.73 7.76
N VAL A 43 4.56 0.97 6.96
CA VAL A 43 5.04 -0.25 6.30
C VAL A 43 5.65 0.12 4.95
N TYR A 44 6.98 0.26 4.93
CA TYR A 44 7.74 0.62 3.73
C TYR A 44 8.33 -0.60 3.00
N VAL A 45 8.62 -1.68 3.74
CA VAL A 45 9.15 -2.93 3.20
C VAL A 45 8.02 -3.94 3.08
N LEU A 46 7.67 -4.28 1.85
CA LEU A 46 6.56 -5.19 1.53
C LEU A 46 7.03 -6.62 1.25
N SER A 47 8.24 -6.75 0.69
CA SER A 47 8.84 -8.04 0.39
C SER A 47 10.36 -7.92 0.34
N HIS A 48 11.03 -9.05 0.13
CA HIS A 48 12.46 -9.10 -0.11
C HIS A 48 12.73 -9.79 -1.45
N SER A 49 13.73 -9.31 -2.18
CA SER A 49 14.12 -9.93 -3.46
C SER A 49 14.66 -11.35 -3.27
N GLN A 50 14.31 -12.25 -4.18
CA GLN A 50 14.58 -13.69 -4.02
C GLN A 50 16.07 -14.04 -3.95
N LYS A 51 16.92 -13.40 -4.78
CA LYS A 51 18.36 -13.73 -4.85
C LYS A 51 19.21 -13.06 -3.78
N MET A 52 18.95 -11.78 -3.52
CA MET A 52 19.84 -10.95 -2.68
C MET A 52 19.18 -10.51 -1.37
N HIS A 53 17.96 -10.96 -1.09
CA HIS A 53 17.17 -10.59 0.09
C HIS A 53 17.10 -9.09 0.38
N ARG A 54 17.22 -8.25 -0.66
CA ARG A 54 17.11 -6.79 -0.54
C ARG A 54 15.65 -6.38 -0.31
N PRO A 55 15.38 -5.40 0.56
CA PRO A 55 14.03 -4.89 0.80
C PRO A 55 13.42 -4.34 -0.49
N ARG A 56 12.12 -4.60 -0.67
CA ARG A 56 11.29 -4.11 -1.77
C ARG A 56 10.05 -3.44 -1.21
N GLY A 57 9.61 -2.37 -1.88
CA GLY A 57 8.45 -1.58 -1.47
C GLY A 57 7.91 -0.73 -2.61
N LEU A 58 7.30 0.39 -2.26
CA LEU A 58 6.83 1.39 -3.22
C LEU A 58 7.98 1.85 -4.13
N PHE A 59 7.79 1.72 -5.45
CA PHE A 59 8.74 2.20 -6.45
C PHE A 59 8.02 2.90 -7.61
N CYS A 60 7.23 2.17 -8.42
CA CYS A 60 6.62 2.77 -9.62
C CYS A 60 5.24 3.40 -9.41
N ALA A 61 4.48 2.99 -8.38
CA ALA A 61 3.08 3.39 -8.15
C ALA A 61 2.08 3.16 -9.31
N ILE A 62 2.46 2.47 -10.40
CA ILE A 62 1.63 2.28 -11.60
C ILE A 62 1.42 0.79 -11.96
N GLY A 63 1.71 -0.13 -11.05
CA GLY A 63 1.53 -1.55 -11.27
C GLY A 63 2.61 -2.27 -12.10
N HIS A 64 3.67 -1.59 -12.57
CA HIS A 64 4.67 -2.17 -13.46
C HIS A 64 5.80 -2.97 -12.76
N CYS A 65 6.42 -2.43 -11.70
CA CYS A 65 7.75 -2.86 -11.19
C CYS A 65 7.84 -4.10 -10.28
N SER A 66 6.73 -4.82 -10.04
CA SER A 66 6.57 -6.02 -9.17
C SER A 66 6.99 -5.90 -7.71
N SER A 67 7.57 -4.78 -7.30
CA SER A 67 8.02 -4.55 -5.92
C SER A 67 6.86 -4.43 -4.92
N CYS A 68 5.66 -4.09 -5.43
CA CYS A 68 4.41 -3.99 -4.67
C CYS A 68 3.57 -5.30 -4.73
N SER A 69 4.13 -6.43 -5.17
CA SER A 69 3.36 -7.69 -5.29
C SER A 69 3.17 -8.37 -3.93
N MET A 70 1.91 -8.67 -3.58
CA MET A 70 1.54 -9.31 -2.31
C MET A 70 0.46 -10.38 -2.50
N ARG A 71 0.13 -11.10 -1.42
CA ARG A 71 -1.05 -11.96 -1.36
C ARG A 71 -2.20 -11.19 -0.72
N VAL A 72 -3.29 -11.01 -1.43
CA VAL A 72 -4.49 -10.31 -0.95
C VAL A 72 -5.66 -11.28 -1.01
N ASN A 73 -6.30 -11.54 0.14
CA ASN A 73 -7.45 -12.44 0.26
C ASN A 73 -7.22 -13.82 -0.41
N GLY A 74 -6.01 -14.37 -0.26
CA GLY A 74 -5.62 -15.66 -0.86
C GLY A 74 -5.06 -15.57 -2.28
N VAL A 75 -5.30 -14.47 -3.00
CA VAL A 75 -4.82 -14.27 -4.38
C VAL A 75 -3.35 -13.83 -4.36
N PRO A 76 -2.42 -14.57 -4.97
CA PRO A 76 -1.00 -14.20 -5.03
C PRO A 76 -0.71 -13.14 -6.09
N ASN A 77 0.46 -12.50 -5.99
CA ASN A 77 1.02 -11.56 -6.98
C ASN A 77 0.17 -10.31 -7.28
N VAL A 78 -0.76 -9.97 -6.39
CA VAL A 78 -1.61 -8.78 -6.50
C VAL A 78 -0.77 -7.51 -6.37
N ARG A 79 -0.97 -6.56 -7.29
CA ARG A 79 -0.24 -5.30 -7.32
C ARG A 79 -0.90 -4.29 -6.38
N VAL A 80 -0.56 -4.31 -5.10
CA VAL A 80 -1.21 -3.46 -4.08
C VAL A 80 -1.05 -1.96 -4.31
N CYS A 81 -0.24 -1.55 -5.30
CA CYS A 81 -0.10 -0.16 -5.70
C CYS A 81 -1.24 0.38 -6.57
N VAL A 82 -2.02 -0.49 -7.21
CA VAL A 82 -3.14 -0.13 -8.10
C VAL A 82 -4.46 -0.78 -7.68
N GLU A 83 -4.44 -1.47 -6.55
CA GLU A 83 -5.56 -2.18 -5.92
C GLU A 83 -5.80 -1.61 -4.53
#